data_AF-A0A1Q5TAW0-F1
#
_entry.id   AF-A0A1Q5TAW0-F1
#
_cell.length_a   1.000
_cell.length_b   1.000
_cell.length_c   1.000
_cell.angle_alpha   90.00
_cell.angle_beta   90.00
_cell.angle_gamma   90.00
#
_symmetry.space_group_name_H-M   'P 1'
#
loop_
_entity.id
_entity.type
_entity.pdbx_description
1 polymer ?
#
loop_
_entity_poly.entity_id
_entity_poly.type
_entity_poly.pdbx_seq_one_letter_code
_entity_poly.pdbx_strand_id
1 'polypeptide(L)'
;MAHIYEIANSVEYPYVDGRKRGNQVKFPNTPVFQTFNAPSRLEGDIFDLEISGTIPQEINGTFYRVQPDHRFPPVFEEDIHFSGDGSITAIQIQDGHADFKQRYVQTDKFKAEAAARKSLFGKYRNPYTDSESVKGVIRTVANTNITFWRGVLLASKEDGPPYALDPTTLETIGRYDFEGQVQSPTFTAHPKFDPNTGEMICFAYEAGGNGNDGSCDIVVYTIDANGKKTEEAWYKSPFYQG
;
A
#
# COMPACT_ATOMS: atom_id res chain seq x y z
N MET A 1 47.01 28.72 22.27
CA MET A 1 46.10 28.34 21.17
C MET A 1 46.07 26.83 21.06
N ALA A 2 44.96 26.22 21.46
CA ALA A 2 44.62 24.81 21.27
C ALA A 2 43.10 24.67 21.52
N HIS A 3 42.50 23.53 21.14
CA HIS A 3 41.09 23.16 21.41
C HIS A 3 40.00 23.87 20.55
N ILE A 4 40.21 24.01 19.24
CA ILE A 4 39.10 24.21 18.27
C ILE A 4 38.76 22.93 17.47
N TYR A 5 39.43 21.81 17.79
CA TYR A 5 39.16 20.49 17.23
C TYR A 5 38.45 19.59 18.26
N GLU A 6 37.47 20.15 18.97
CA GLU A 6 36.47 19.33 19.66
C GLU A 6 35.65 18.58 18.61
N ILE A 7 36.09 17.36 18.33
CA ILE A 7 35.30 16.18 17.93
C ILE A 7 33.94 16.55 17.35
N ALA A 8 33.95 17.07 16.12
CA ALA A 8 32.80 16.91 15.25
C ALA A 8 32.66 15.40 15.03
N ASN A 9 31.78 14.75 15.81
CA ASN A 9 31.38 13.37 15.57
C ASN A 9 31.01 13.28 14.09
N SER A 10 31.81 12.55 13.31
CA SER A 10 31.52 12.34 11.89
C SER A 10 30.12 11.75 11.82
N VAL A 11 29.18 12.52 11.28
CA VAL A 11 27.78 12.10 11.19
C VAL A 11 27.75 10.92 10.25
N GLU A 12 27.76 9.71 10.81
CA GLU A 12 27.81 8.47 10.03
C GLU A 12 26.70 8.51 8.98
N TYR A 13 27.09 8.29 7.73
CA TYR A 13 26.11 8.19 6.66
C TYR A 13 25.31 6.90 6.91
N PRO A 14 23.97 6.95 6.97
CA PRO A 14 23.16 5.83 7.46
C PRO A 14 23.11 4.65 6.48
N TYR A 15 23.77 4.75 5.32
CA TYR A 15 23.92 3.70 4.33
C TYR A 15 25.41 3.48 4.04
N VAL A 16 25.84 2.23 3.90
CA VAL A 16 27.18 1.85 3.47
C VAL A 16 27.01 0.75 2.42
N ASP A 17 27.65 0.91 1.26
CA ASP A 17 27.48 0.06 0.07
C ASP A 17 25.99 -0.09 -0.33
N GLY A 18 25.25 1.03 -0.29
CA GLY A 18 23.82 1.09 -0.61
C GLY A 18 22.90 0.35 0.37
N ARG A 19 23.39 -0.07 1.55
CA ARG A 19 22.61 -0.79 2.58
C ARG A 19 22.60 -0.05 3.91
N LYS A 20 21.45 -0.01 4.56
CA LYS A 20 21.24 0.69 5.83
C LYS A 20 22.16 0.13 6.93
N ARG A 21 22.84 1.02 7.65
CA ARG A 21 23.62 0.73 8.86
C ARG A 21 23.03 1.44 10.07
N GLY A 22 23.26 0.86 11.24
CA GLY A 22 22.77 1.38 12.52
C GLY A 22 21.25 1.43 12.68
N ASN A 23 20.82 1.83 13.88
CA ASN A 23 19.42 1.85 14.29
C ASN A 23 18.77 3.23 14.15
N GLN A 24 19.48 4.25 13.64
CA GLN A 24 18.91 5.60 13.46
C GLN A 24 17.78 5.58 12.43
N VAL A 25 16.70 6.31 12.73
CA VAL A 25 15.60 6.59 11.79
C VAL A 25 16.01 7.79 10.94
N LYS A 26 16.84 7.54 9.92
CA LYS A 26 17.32 8.53 8.95
C LYS A 26 17.14 7.96 7.55
N PHE A 27 16.35 8.65 6.72
CA PHE A 27 16.05 8.23 5.35
C PHE A 27 17.23 8.51 4.40
N PRO A 28 17.31 7.82 3.25
CA PRO A 28 18.31 8.08 2.22
C PRO A 28 18.31 9.54 1.75
N ASN A 29 19.46 10.06 1.35
CA ASN A 29 19.57 11.40 0.78
C ASN A 29 19.37 11.38 -0.76
N THR A 30 18.32 10.70 -1.22
CA THR A 30 18.02 10.46 -2.63
C THR A 30 16.72 11.15 -3.06
N PRO A 31 16.48 11.38 -4.37
CA PRO A 31 15.26 12.05 -4.86
C PRO A 31 13.95 11.33 -4.45
N VAL A 32 14.02 10.05 -4.11
CA VAL A 32 12.86 9.25 -3.67
C VAL A 32 12.39 9.63 -2.26
N PHE A 33 13.26 10.24 -1.43
CA PHE A 33 12.98 10.54 -0.02
C PHE A 33 13.18 12.03 0.34
N GLN A 34 13.17 12.90 -0.66
CA GLN A 34 13.44 14.34 -0.52
C GLN A 34 12.33 15.20 -1.11
N THR A 35 12.24 16.45 -0.65
CA THR A 35 11.34 17.49 -1.18
C THR A 35 9.87 17.04 -1.19
N PHE A 36 9.20 17.02 -2.35
CA PHE A 36 7.84 16.52 -2.51
C PHE A 36 7.68 15.06 -2.05
N ASN A 37 8.75 14.26 -2.13
CA ASN A 37 8.75 12.86 -1.74
C ASN A 37 9.33 12.61 -0.34
N ALA A 38 9.50 13.66 0.47
CA ALA A 38 9.92 13.48 1.86
C ALA A 38 8.85 12.65 2.63
N PRO A 39 9.23 11.61 3.39
CA PRO A 39 8.28 10.79 4.14
C PRO A 39 7.43 11.63 5.09
N SER A 40 6.11 11.54 4.97
CA SER A 40 5.18 12.27 5.83
C SER A 40 4.93 11.45 7.10
N ARG A 41 4.46 10.20 6.93
CA ARG A 41 4.20 9.22 7.99
C ARG A 41 3.18 9.67 9.04
N LEU A 42 2.38 10.68 8.68
CA LEU A 42 1.32 11.24 9.49
C LEU A 42 0.10 10.32 9.46
N GLU A 43 -0.46 10.07 10.64
CA GLU A 43 -1.82 9.60 10.83
C GLU A 43 -2.52 10.63 11.72
N GLY A 44 -3.77 10.96 11.42
CA GLY A 44 -4.49 12.00 12.15
C GLY A 44 -5.82 12.37 11.50
N ASP A 45 -6.45 13.38 12.10
CA ASP A 45 -7.80 13.83 11.80
C ASP A 45 -7.82 15.35 11.88
N ILE A 46 -8.54 16.01 10.97
CA ILE A 46 -8.82 17.45 11.02
C ILE A 46 -10.29 17.63 10.70
N PHE A 47 -11.03 18.22 11.63
CA PHE A 47 -12.44 18.57 11.43
C PHE A 47 -12.55 19.99 10.89
N ASP A 48 -13.51 20.22 10.01
CA ASP A 48 -13.84 21.50 9.39
C ASP A 48 -12.61 22.20 8.75
N LEU A 49 -12.13 21.63 7.65
CA LEU A 49 -11.00 22.15 6.87
C LEU A 49 -11.26 23.60 6.40
N GLU A 50 -10.19 24.41 6.34
CA GLU A 50 -10.28 25.77 5.78
C GLU A 50 -10.64 25.74 4.28
N ILE A 51 -11.80 26.31 3.92
CA ILE A 51 -12.31 26.35 2.54
C ILE A 51 -12.21 27.76 1.94
N SER A 52 -11.80 27.84 0.67
CA SER A 52 -11.99 29.01 -0.18
C SER A 52 -13.12 28.77 -1.18
N GLY A 53 -14.15 29.62 -1.16
CA GLY A 53 -15.37 29.44 -1.97
C GLY A 53 -16.50 28.80 -1.16
N THR A 54 -17.32 27.96 -1.80
CA THR A 54 -18.47 27.29 -1.17
C THR A 54 -18.51 25.82 -1.62
N ILE A 55 -18.59 24.90 -0.66
CA ILE A 55 -18.87 23.48 -0.95
C ILE A 55 -20.37 23.35 -1.28
N PRO A 56 -20.73 22.71 -2.42
CA PRO A 56 -22.13 22.43 -2.75
C PRO A 56 -22.80 21.56 -1.69
N GLN A 57 -23.99 21.96 -1.24
CA GLN A 57 -24.76 21.31 -0.17
C GLN A 57 -25.27 19.92 -0.57
N GLU A 58 -25.42 19.70 -1.88
CA GLU A 58 -25.81 18.44 -2.50
C GLU A 58 -24.72 17.35 -2.49
N ILE A 59 -23.47 17.68 -2.12
CA ILE A 59 -22.40 16.68 -1.98
C ILE A 59 -22.46 16.10 -0.57
N ASN A 60 -22.82 14.82 -0.48
CA ASN A 60 -22.75 14.01 0.73
C ASN A 60 -22.03 12.70 0.40
N GLY A 61 -20.82 12.51 0.91
CA GLY A 61 -20.01 11.32 0.70
C GLY A 61 -18.54 11.53 1.09
N THR A 62 -17.68 10.61 0.66
CA THR A 62 -16.25 10.64 1.02
C THR A 62 -15.39 10.32 -0.18
N PHE A 63 -14.41 11.20 -0.46
CA PHE A 63 -13.35 10.93 -1.43
C PHE A 63 -12.19 10.21 -0.74
N TYR A 64 -11.86 9.01 -1.23
CA TYR A 64 -10.74 8.21 -0.74
C TYR A 64 -9.60 8.21 -1.76
N ARG A 65 -8.36 8.32 -1.28
CA ARG A 65 -7.15 8.13 -2.08
C ARG A 65 -6.05 7.49 -1.23
N VAL A 66 -5.08 6.86 -1.88
CA VAL A 66 -3.91 6.26 -1.22
C VAL A 66 -2.62 6.95 -1.67
N GLN A 67 -1.64 7.04 -0.77
CA GLN A 67 -0.26 7.40 -1.09
C GLN A 67 0.69 6.31 -0.58
N PRO A 68 1.75 5.94 -1.33
CA PRO A 68 2.91 5.26 -0.78
C PRO A 68 3.68 6.19 0.17
N ASP A 69 3.88 5.77 1.42
CA ASP A 69 4.56 6.57 2.46
C ASP A 69 5.35 5.66 3.40
N HIS A 70 6.65 5.46 3.14
CA HIS A 70 7.51 4.54 3.90
C HIS A 70 7.49 4.82 5.40
N ARG A 71 7.00 3.87 6.21
CA ARG A 71 6.95 4.02 7.67
C ARG A 71 8.35 4.12 8.31
N PHE A 72 9.31 3.38 7.75
CA PHE A 72 10.71 3.33 8.18
C PHE A 72 11.67 3.55 7.00
N PRO A 73 12.91 4.02 7.25
CA PRO A 73 13.95 4.06 6.22
C PRO A 73 14.21 2.67 5.62
N PRO A 74 14.22 2.54 4.29
CA PRO A 74 14.35 1.26 3.60
C PRO A 74 15.69 0.57 3.93
N VAL A 75 15.72 -0.76 3.75
CA VAL A 75 16.94 -1.58 3.93
C VAL A 75 18.02 -1.19 2.91
N PHE A 76 17.60 -0.79 1.71
CA PHE A 76 18.48 -0.36 0.61
C PHE A 76 18.30 1.14 0.35
N GLU A 77 19.39 1.82 -0.01
CA GLU A 77 19.41 3.27 -0.26
C GLU A 77 18.60 3.66 -1.51
N GLU A 78 18.69 2.83 -2.53
CA GLU A 78 17.98 2.92 -3.81
C GLU A 78 16.69 2.10 -3.77
N ASP A 79 15.75 2.47 -2.91
CA ASP A 79 14.36 2.02 -2.99
C ASP A 79 13.50 3.01 -3.79
N ILE A 80 12.28 2.63 -4.15
CA ILE A 80 11.38 3.38 -5.05
C ILE A 80 10.07 3.76 -4.36
N HIS A 81 9.37 4.78 -4.89
CA HIS A 81 8.07 5.23 -4.38
C HIS A 81 7.05 4.09 -4.24
N PHE A 82 6.99 3.18 -5.22
CA PHE A 82 6.01 2.09 -5.23
C PHE A 82 6.21 1.02 -4.15
N SER A 83 7.31 1.08 -3.37
CA SER A 83 7.58 0.25 -2.18
C SER A 83 7.05 0.84 -0.87
N GLY A 84 6.59 2.10 -0.84
CA GLY A 84 6.13 2.76 0.38
C GLY A 84 4.84 2.17 0.93
N ASP A 85 4.65 2.18 2.25
CA ASP A 85 3.45 1.62 2.89
C ASP A 85 2.19 2.42 2.51
N GLY A 86 1.07 1.74 2.29
CA GLY A 86 -0.18 2.38 1.90
C GLY A 86 -0.76 3.24 3.03
N SER A 87 -0.77 4.56 2.84
CA SER A 87 -1.44 5.53 3.70
C SER A 87 -2.71 6.02 3.00
N ILE A 88 -3.88 5.71 3.57
CA ILE A 88 -5.20 6.10 3.05
C ILE A 88 -5.57 7.47 3.61
N THR A 89 -5.94 8.38 2.71
CA THR A 89 -6.60 9.65 3.05
C THR A 89 -8.08 9.55 2.70
N ALA A 90 -8.94 9.96 3.61
CA ALA A 90 -10.36 10.21 3.38
C ALA A 90 -10.65 11.71 3.55
N ILE A 91 -11.36 12.29 2.58
CA ILE A 91 -11.96 13.62 2.67
C ILE A 91 -13.48 13.42 2.68
N GLN A 92 -14.10 13.49 3.85
CA GLN A 92 -15.56 13.43 3.99
C GLN A 92 -16.12 14.81 3.68
N ILE A 93 -17.13 14.88 2.81
CA ILE A 93 -17.79 16.12 2.42
C ILE A 93 -19.28 15.94 2.69
N GLN A 94 -19.85 16.80 3.53
CA GLN A 94 -21.25 16.75 3.93
C GLN A 94 -21.71 18.12 4.42
N ASP A 95 -22.95 18.51 4.09
CA ASP A 95 -23.64 19.72 4.60
C ASP A 95 -22.85 21.03 4.44
N GLY A 96 -21.96 21.09 3.44
CA GLY A 96 -21.07 22.23 3.17
C GLY A 96 -19.72 22.24 3.89
N HIS A 97 -19.44 21.22 4.70
CA HIS A 97 -18.18 21.03 5.43
C HIS A 97 -17.30 19.98 4.77
N ALA A 98 -15.99 19.99 5.09
CA ALA A 98 -15.06 18.93 4.70
C ALA A 98 -14.15 18.52 5.87
N ASP A 99 -14.12 17.24 6.19
CA ASP A 99 -13.27 16.65 7.22
C ASP A 99 -12.16 15.78 6.60
N PHE A 100 -10.97 15.83 7.18
CA PHE A 100 -9.80 15.02 6.80
C PHE A 100 -9.57 13.89 7.80
N LYS A 101 -9.27 12.69 7.29
CA LYS A 101 -8.75 11.57 8.08
C LYS A 101 -7.66 10.84 7.30
N GLN A 102 -6.56 10.47 7.97
CA GLN A 102 -5.51 9.67 7.38
C GLN A 102 -5.04 8.54 8.31
N ARG A 103 -4.91 7.33 7.77
CA ARG A 103 -4.47 6.10 8.46
C ARG A 103 -3.63 5.21 7.54
N TYR A 104 -2.69 4.47 8.13
CA TYR A 104 -1.98 3.40 7.43
C TYR A 104 -2.83 2.13 7.28
N VAL A 105 -2.71 1.46 6.13
CA VAL A 105 -3.18 0.08 5.99
C VAL A 105 -2.25 -0.82 6.80
N GLN A 106 -2.79 -1.47 7.84
CA GLN A 106 -1.98 -2.33 8.72
C GLN A 106 -1.79 -3.73 8.11
N THR A 107 -1.04 -3.79 7.00
CA THR A 107 -0.66 -5.03 6.33
C THR A 107 0.22 -5.92 7.21
N ASP A 108 0.32 -7.20 6.86
CA ASP A 108 1.22 -8.15 7.53
C ASP A 108 2.69 -7.65 7.50
N LYS A 109 3.12 -7.03 6.40
CA LYS A 109 4.40 -6.27 6.31
C LYS A 109 4.46 -5.13 7.34
N PHE A 110 3.48 -4.22 7.33
CA PHE A 110 3.46 -3.05 8.20
C PHE A 110 3.54 -3.45 9.67
N LYS A 111 2.77 -4.47 10.08
CA LYS A 111 2.75 -5.02 11.44
C LYS A 111 4.10 -5.62 11.84
N ALA A 112 4.74 -6.40 10.95
CA ALA A 112 6.06 -6.98 11.22
C ALA A 112 7.15 -5.91 11.38
N GLU A 113 7.17 -4.91 10.49
CA GLU A 113 8.14 -3.80 10.55
C GLU A 113 7.90 -2.87 11.75
N ALA A 114 6.63 -2.64 12.12
CA ALA A 114 6.27 -1.89 13.32
C ALA A 114 6.74 -2.59 14.60
N ALA A 115 6.54 -3.91 14.71
CA ALA A 115 7.01 -4.72 15.84
C ALA A 115 8.55 -4.71 15.95
N ALA A 116 9.26 -4.77 14.82
CA ALA A 116 10.73 -4.69 14.80
C ALA A 116 11.29 -3.24 14.87
N ARG A 117 10.42 -2.22 14.73
CA ARG A 117 10.75 -0.78 14.66
C ARG A 117 11.75 -0.42 13.55
N LYS A 118 11.74 -1.15 12.44
CA LYS A 118 12.63 -0.99 11.28
C LYS A 118 12.06 -1.71 10.06
N SER A 119 12.51 -1.34 8.86
CA SER A 119 12.23 -2.15 7.67
C SER A 119 12.87 -3.53 7.76
N LEU A 120 12.11 -4.54 7.33
CA LEU A 120 12.48 -5.96 7.27
C LEU A 120 12.39 -6.50 5.83
N PHE A 121 11.60 -5.85 4.98
CA PHE A 121 11.47 -6.20 3.57
C PHE A 121 12.46 -5.37 2.74
N GLY A 122 12.96 -5.98 1.66
CA GLY A 122 13.98 -5.42 0.79
C GLY A 122 13.42 -4.67 -0.41
N LYS A 123 14.02 -4.88 -1.58
CA LYS A 123 13.66 -4.20 -2.82
C LYS A 123 12.27 -4.60 -3.33
N TYR A 124 11.65 -3.67 -4.08
CA TYR A 124 10.38 -3.86 -4.76
C TYR A 124 10.28 -5.22 -5.48
N ARG A 125 9.22 -5.98 -5.17
CA ARG A 125 8.92 -7.33 -5.73
C ARG A 125 10.11 -8.32 -5.75
N ASN A 126 11.12 -8.16 -4.89
CA ASN A 126 12.26 -9.08 -4.76
C ASN A 126 12.37 -9.71 -3.35
N PRO A 127 11.74 -10.88 -3.11
CA PRO A 127 11.78 -11.56 -1.80
C PRO A 127 13.18 -12.01 -1.36
N TYR A 128 14.11 -12.22 -2.30
CA TYR A 128 15.50 -12.60 -1.99
C TYR A 128 16.33 -11.49 -1.32
N THR A 129 15.72 -10.33 -1.09
CA THR A 129 16.33 -9.18 -0.41
C THR A 129 15.71 -8.86 0.94
N ASP A 130 14.70 -9.64 1.36
CA ASP A 130 14.07 -9.52 2.67
C ASP A 130 14.94 -10.13 3.79
N SER A 131 14.59 -9.83 5.04
CA SER A 131 15.12 -10.56 6.20
C SER A 131 14.50 -11.96 6.29
N GLU A 132 15.32 -12.98 6.59
CA GLU A 132 14.82 -14.33 6.89
C GLU A 132 13.76 -14.34 8.02
N SER A 133 13.71 -13.34 8.90
CA SER A 133 12.69 -13.21 9.95
C SER A 133 11.27 -12.93 9.43
N VAL A 134 11.10 -12.51 8.17
CA VAL A 134 9.79 -12.29 7.53
C VAL A 134 9.51 -13.27 6.39
N LYS A 135 10.24 -14.38 6.34
CA LYS A 135 10.02 -15.45 5.35
C LYS A 135 8.60 -16.02 5.47
N GLY A 136 7.85 -15.97 4.38
CA GLY A 136 6.45 -16.40 4.33
C GLY A 136 5.43 -15.34 4.77
N VAL A 137 5.87 -14.14 5.19
CA VAL A 137 4.99 -12.99 5.40
C VAL A 137 4.65 -12.35 4.05
N ILE A 138 3.38 -12.02 3.83
CA ILE A 138 2.92 -11.42 2.58
C ILE A 138 3.48 -9.99 2.49
N ARG A 139 4.16 -9.70 1.37
CA ARG A 139 5.00 -8.49 1.17
C ARG A 139 4.20 -7.24 0.82
N THR A 140 2.91 -7.40 0.54
CA THR A 140 2.10 -6.33 -0.06
C THR A 140 1.96 -5.10 0.84
N VAL A 141 2.01 -3.94 0.19
CA VAL A 141 1.96 -2.61 0.81
C VAL A 141 0.60 -1.93 0.69
N ALA A 142 -0.35 -2.52 -0.06
CA ALA A 142 -1.70 -2.00 -0.27
C ALA A 142 -1.75 -0.50 -0.69
N ASN A 143 -0.79 -0.06 -1.52
CA ASN A 143 -0.51 1.34 -1.79
C ASN A 143 -0.94 1.87 -3.17
N THR A 144 -1.54 1.04 -4.04
CA THR A 144 -1.83 1.43 -5.43
C THR A 144 -3.23 2.02 -5.59
N ASN A 145 -4.25 1.44 -4.97
CA ASN A 145 -5.63 1.92 -5.11
C ASN A 145 -6.49 1.61 -3.87
N ILE A 146 -7.62 2.31 -3.76
CA ILE A 146 -8.64 2.13 -2.72
C ILE A 146 -10.03 2.13 -3.38
N THR A 147 -10.81 1.06 -3.22
CA THR A 147 -12.12 0.92 -3.87
C THR A 147 -13.19 0.45 -2.89
N PHE A 148 -14.37 1.08 -2.89
CA PHE A 148 -15.50 0.62 -2.07
C PHE A 148 -16.08 -0.70 -2.62
N TRP A 149 -16.34 -1.65 -1.74
CA TRP A 149 -16.92 -2.95 -2.05
C TRP A 149 -17.76 -3.46 -0.88
N ARG A 150 -19.05 -3.71 -1.10
CA ARG A 150 -19.96 -4.38 -0.15
C ARG A 150 -19.85 -3.91 1.32
N GLY A 151 -19.74 -2.60 1.54
CA GLY A 151 -19.68 -1.98 2.87
C GLY A 151 -18.27 -1.74 3.44
N VAL A 152 -17.21 -2.21 2.78
CA VAL A 152 -15.81 -1.97 3.17
C VAL A 152 -15.05 -1.23 2.07
N LEU A 153 -13.87 -0.69 2.40
CA LEU A 153 -12.88 -0.24 1.41
C LEU A 153 -11.84 -1.34 1.19
N LEU A 154 -11.51 -1.63 -0.06
CA LEU A 154 -10.43 -2.55 -0.44
C LEU A 154 -9.18 -1.76 -0.83
N ALA A 155 -8.19 -1.71 0.06
CA ALA A 155 -6.86 -1.17 -0.22
C ALA A 155 -6.03 -2.23 -0.95
N SER A 156 -5.58 -1.91 -2.16
CA SER A 156 -5.09 -2.90 -3.12
C SER A 156 -3.70 -2.58 -3.66
N LYS A 157 -2.94 -3.63 -3.93
CA LYS A 157 -1.63 -3.63 -4.59
C LYS A 157 -1.46 -4.97 -5.28
N GLU A 158 -0.95 -4.94 -6.51
CA GLU A 158 -0.97 -6.08 -7.44
C GLU A 158 -0.19 -7.33 -6.99
N ASP A 159 0.71 -7.19 -6.02
CA ASP A 159 1.59 -8.26 -5.52
C ASP A 159 1.05 -9.02 -4.29
N GLY A 160 -0.23 -8.85 -3.97
CA GLY A 160 -0.88 -9.58 -2.88
C GLY A 160 -2.41 -9.46 -2.89
N PRO A 161 -3.09 -10.07 -1.91
CA PRO A 161 -4.53 -9.89 -1.70
C PRO A 161 -4.82 -8.48 -1.17
N PRO A 162 -6.03 -7.94 -1.42
CA PRO A 162 -6.43 -6.63 -0.90
C PRO A 162 -6.66 -6.70 0.62
N TYR A 163 -6.61 -5.54 1.26
CA TYR A 163 -6.99 -5.38 2.67
C TYR A 163 -8.33 -4.65 2.77
N ALA A 164 -9.25 -5.20 3.54
CA ALA A 164 -10.49 -4.53 3.91
C ALA A 164 -10.23 -3.53 5.04
N LEU A 165 -10.77 -2.32 4.89
CA LEU A 165 -10.82 -1.27 5.90
C LEU A 165 -12.28 -0.87 6.14
N ASP A 166 -12.59 -0.45 7.37
CA ASP A 166 -13.82 0.24 7.67
C ASP A 166 -13.84 1.62 6.96
N PRO A 167 -14.92 1.99 6.26
CA PRO A 167 -14.95 3.22 5.46
C PRO A 167 -14.95 4.50 6.32
N THR A 168 -15.41 4.44 7.56
CA THR A 168 -15.57 5.60 8.44
C THR A 168 -14.34 5.83 9.31
N THR A 169 -13.81 4.76 9.92
CA THR A 169 -12.66 4.85 10.84
C THR A 169 -11.31 4.71 10.13
N LEU A 170 -11.31 4.12 8.92
CA LEU A 170 -10.12 3.62 8.21
C LEU A 170 -9.33 2.56 8.99
N GLU A 171 -9.95 1.91 9.99
CA GLU A 171 -9.32 0.78 10.67
C GLU A 171 -9.21 -0.43 9.74
N THR A 172 -8.04 -1.08 9.75
CA THR A 172 -7.78 -2.26 8.92
C THR A 172 -8.43 -3.49 9.53
N ILE A 173 -9.47 -4.01 8.89
CA ILE A 173 -10.20 -5.22 9.28
C ILE A 173 -9.33 -6.46 9.07
N GLY A 174 -8.65 -6.55 7.91
CA GLY A 174 -7.77 -7.67 7.58
C GLY A 174 -7.59 -7.86 6.08
N ARG A 175 -6.94 -8.96 5.68
CA ARG A 175 -6.93 -9.40 4.28
C ARG A 175 -8.34 -9.83 3.84
N TYR A 176 -8.71 -9.50 2.61
CA TYR A 176 -10.02 -9.84 2.06
C TYR A 176 -9.88 -10.90 0.96
N ASP A 177 -10.48 -12.07 1.17
CA ASP A 177 -10.36 -13.26 0.31
C ASP A 177 -11.64 -13.58 -0.49
N PHE A 178 -12.61 -12.66 -0.46
CA PHE A 178 -13.92 -12.80 -1.09
C PHE A 178 -14.66 -14.04 -0.59
N GLU A 179 -14.72 -14.21 0.74
CA GLU A 179 -15.38 -15.34 1.39
C GLU A 179 -14.74 -16.68 0.97
N GLY A 180 -13.41 -16.67 0.82
CA GLY A 180 -12.60 -17.79 0.32
C GLY A 180 -12.78 -18.11 -1.17
N GLN A 181 -13.48 -17.28 -1.95
CA GLN A 181 -13.73 -17.55 -3.38
C GLN A 181 -12.54 -17.18 -4.27
N VAL A 182 -11.69 -16.24 -3.86
CA VAL A 182 -10.46 -15.88 -4.60
C VAL A 182 -9.27 -16.63 -4.01
N GLN A 183 -8.66 -17.49 -4.82
CA GLN A 183 -7.58 -18.40 -4.41
C GLN A 183 -6.21 -17.98 -4.96
N SER A 184 -6.14 -16.95 -5.80
CA SER A 184 -4.86 -16.39 -6.28
C SER A 184 -4.09 -15.72 -5.13
N PRO A 185 -2.74 -15.81 -5.10
CA PRO A 185 -1.92 -15.11 -4.12
C PRO A 185 -1.91 -13.58 -4.32
N THR A 186 -2.35 -13.12 -5.49
CA THR A 186 -2.38 -11.72 -5.95
C THR A 186 -3.79 -11.28 -6.30
N PHE A 187 -4.04 -9.97 -6.35
CA PHE A 187 -5.29 -9.36 -6.80
C PHE A 187 -5.03 -8.00 -7.44
N THR A 188 -5.76 -7.65 -8.50
CA THR A 188 -5.58 -6.38 -9.21
C THR A 188 -5.88 -5.17 -8.31
N ALA A 189 -5.05 -4.13 -8.40
CA ALA A 189 -5.40 -2.82 -7.86
C ALA A 189 -6.46 -2.07 -8.70
N HIS A 190 -6.87 -2.62 -9.84
CA HIS A 190 -7.74 -1.94 -10.80
C HIS A 190 -8.97 -2.78 -11.18
N PRO A 191 -9.84 -3.17 -10.22
CA PRO A 191 -11.14 -3.73 -10.54
C PRO A 191 -11.98 -2.75 -11.37
N LYS A 192 -13.03 -3.27 -12.02
CA LYS A 192 -14.04 -2.50 -12.75
C LYS A 192 -15.42 -2.94 -12.27
N PHE A 193 -16.36 -2.01 -12.23
CA PHE A 193 -17.73 -2.28 -11.82
C PHE A 193 -18.67 -2.04 -12.99
N ASP A 194 -19.53 -3.00 -13.31
CA ASP A 194 -20.59 -2.79 -14.29
C ASP A 194 -21.68 -1.89 -13.67
N PRO A 195 -22.02 -0.74 -14.27
CA PRO A 195 -22.96 0.22 -13.69
C PRO A 195 -24.43 -0.26 -13.74
N ASN A 196 -24.74 -1.32 -14.50
CA ASN A 196 -26.08 -1.86 -14.66
C ASN A 196 -26.33 -3.04 -13.70
N THR A 197 -25.34 -3.93 -13.54
CA THR A 197 -25.48 -5.15 -12.70
C THR A 197 -24.87 -5.00 -11.32
N GLY A 198 -23.94 -4.06 -11.13
CA GLY A 198 -23.13 -3.94 -9.90
C GLY A 198 -22.06 -5.03 -9.76
N GLU A 199 -21.85 -5.86 -10.80
CA GLU A 199 -20.78 -6.86 -10.82
C GLU A 199 -19.40 -6.21 -10.81
N MET A 200 -18.48 -6.78 -10.04
CA MET A 200 -17.07 -6.47 -10.09
C MET A 200 -16.34 -7.43 -11.02
N ILE A 201 -15.76 -6.90 -12.09
CA ILE A 201 -14.79 -7.60 -12.93
C ILE A 201 -13.38 -7.29 -12.38
N CYS A 202 -12.64 -8.33 -12.05
CA CYS A 202 -11.29 -8.23 -11.52
C CYS A 202 -10.39 -9.34 -12.09
N PHE A 203 -9.08 -9.23 -11.86
CA PHE A 203 -8.09 -10.20 -12.34
C PHE A 203 -6.91 -10.28 -11.38
N ALA A 204 -6.07 -11.28 -11.58
CA ALA A 204 -4.78 -11.41 -10.92
C ALA A 204 -3.74 -11.93 -11.92
N TYR A 205 -2.50 -11.44 -11.84
CA TYR A 205 -1.33 -11.96 -12.58
C TYR A 205 -0.30 -12.48 -11.59
N GLU A 206 0.63 -13.34 -12.05
CA GLU A 206 1.42 -14.20 -11.16
C GLU A 206 0.48 -14.97 -10.19
N ALA A 207 -0.66 -15.41 -10.72
CA ALA A 207 -1.75 -16.02 -9.95
C ALA A 207 -1.45 -17.48 -9.53
N GLY A 208 -0.32 -18.03 -9.97
CA GLY A 208 0.19 -19.35 -9.57
C GLY A 208 1.16 -19.25 -8.40
N GLY A 209 1.41 -20.39 -7.75
CA GLY A 209 2.44 -20.52 -6.72
C GLY A 209 2.28 -19.55 -5.55
N ASN A 210 3.11 -18.50 -5.50
CA ASN A 210 3.18 -17.56 -4.37
C ASN A 210 3.15 -16.07 -4.75
N GLY A 211 2.82 -15.70 -6.00
CA GLY A 211 2.75 -14.30 -6.45
C GLY A 211 4.10 -13.58 -6.56
N ASN A 212 5.21 -14.31 -6.39
CA ASN A 212 6.59 -13.81 -6.42
C ASN A 212 7.54 -14.80 -7.13
N ASP A 213 7.00 -15.80 -7.83
CA ASP A 213 7.74 -16.88 -8.50
C ASP A 213 7.89 -16.65 -10.02
N GLY A 214 7.37 -15.53 -10.54
CA GLY A 214 7.35 -15.24 -11.97
C GLY A 214 6.37 -16.10 -12.76
N SER A 215 5.35 -16.67 -12.12
CA SER A 215 4.32 -17.45 -12.81
C SER A 215 3.64 -16.67 -13.94
N CYS A 216 3.52 -17.30 -15.10
CA CYS A 216 2.73 -16.79 -16.22
C CYS A 216 1.22 -16.95 -16.02
N ASP A 217 0.74 -17.49 -14.89
CA ASP A 217 -0.70 -17.61 -14.62
C ASP A 217 -1.38 -16.25 -14.47
N ILE A 218 -2.47 -16.08 -15.20
CA ILE A 218 -3.43 -15.00 -15.06
C ILE A 218 -4.80 -15.63 -14.79
N VAL A 219 -5.58 -15.04 -13.91
CA VAL A 219 -6.98 -15.42 -13.69
C VAL A 219 -7.87 -14.19 -13.72
N VAL A 220 -9.03 -14.31 -14.34
CA VAL A 220 -10.07 -13.28 -14.40
C VAL A 220 -11.29 -13.80 -13.63
N TYR A 221 -11.90 -12.92 -12.83
CA TYR A 221 -13.07 -13.21 -12.02
C TYR A 221 -14.18 -12.20 -12.29
N THR A 222 -15.42 -12.70 -12.35
CA THR A 222 -16.63 -11.87 -12.23
C THR A 222 -17.27 -12.20 -10.87
N ILE A 223 -17.54 -11.17 -10.06
CA ILE A 223 -18.15 -11.31 -8.73
C ILE A 223 -19.40 -10.42 -8.68
N ASP A 224 -20.56 -11.00 -8.39
CA ASP A 224 -21.83 -10.29 -8.37
C ASP A 224 -21.95 -9.27 -7.23
N ALA A 225 -22.94 -8.38 -7.32
CA ALA A 225 -23.21 -7.36 -6.30
C ALA A 225 -23.47 -7.93 -4.89
N ASN A 226 -23.83 -9.22 -4.77
CA ASN A 226 -24.01 -9.91 -3.50
C ASN A 226 -22.70 -10.51 -2.95
N GLY A 227 -21.63 -10.50 -3.73
CA GLY A 227 -20.31 -11.03 -3.39
C GLY A 227 -20.07 -12.46 -3.88
N LYS A 228 -20.95 -13.04 -4.69
CA LYS A 228 -20.78 -14.39 -5.22
C LYS A 228 -19.97 -14.35 -6.51
N LYS A 229 -18.91 -15.14 -6.59
CA LYS A 229 -18.16 -15.37 -7.83
C LYS A 229 -19.06 -16.10 -8.85
N THR A 230 -19.35 -15.45 -9.96
CA THR A 230 -20.20 -15.98 -11.05
C THR A 230 -19.36 -16.62 -12.14
N GLU A 231 -18.16 -16.08 -12.41
CA GLU A 231 -17.25 -16.57 -13.45
C GLU A 231 -15.80 -16.61 -12.95
N GLU A 232 -15.04 -17.58 -13.47
CA GLU A 232 -13.60 -17.70 -13.29
C GLU A 232 -12.99 -18.26 -14.57
N ALA A 233 -11.96 -17.59 -15.10
CA ALA A 233 -11.22 -18.05 -16.27
C ALA A 233 -9.71 -17.91 -16.06
N TRP A 234 -8.98 -19.02 -16.22
CA TRP A 234 -7.53 -19.06 -16.13
C TRP A 234 -6.88 -19.01 -17.52
N TYR A 235 -5.80 -18.25 -17.60
CA TYR A 235 -5.01 -18.03 -18.80
C TYR A 235 -3.52 -18.14 -18.45
N LYS A 236 -2.68 -18.44 -19.45
CA LYS A 236 -1.24 -18.18 -19.37
C LYS A 236 -0.92 -16.93 -20.19
N SER A 237 -0.17 -16.00 -19.62
CA SER A 237 0.35 -14.81 -20.30
C SER A 237 1.28 -15.19 -21.47
N PRO A 238 1.07 -14.71 -22.72
CA PRO A 238 1.98 -14.81 -23.87
C PRO A 238 2.70 -13.46 -24.13
N PHE A 239 3.67 -13.28 -25.04
CA PHE A 239 4.29 -14.05 -26.14
C PHE A 239 5.83 -14.09 -25.94
N TYR A 240 6.70 -14.80 -26.69
CA TYR A 240 6.66 -15.34 -28.05
C TYR A 240 6.84 -16.88 -28.10
N GLN A 241 6.09 -17.53 -28.99
CA GLN A 241 6.68 -18.57 -29.84
C GLN A 241 7.14 -17.85 -31.11
N GLY A 242 8.45 -17.82 -31.33
CA GLY A 242 9.07 -17.45 -32.61
C GLY A 242 9.41 -18.71 -33.40
#